data_AF-A0A7C1U5C8-F1
#
_entry.id   AF-A0A7C1U5C8-F1
#
_cell.length_a   1.000
_cell.length_b   1.000
_cell.length_c   1.000
_cell.angle_alpha   90.00
_cell.angle_beta   90.00
_cell.angle_gamma   90.00
#
_symmetry.space_group_name_H-M   'P 1'
#
loop_
_entity.id
_entity.type
_entity.pdbx_description
1 polymer ?
#
loop_
_entity_poly.entity_id
_entity_poly.type
_entity_poly.pdbx_seq_one_letter_code
_entity_poly.pdbx_strand_id
1 'polypeptide(L)'
;MKCWTFVLLVVLVCSFSGCAKYYYQEGKSFTQCQKDRADCVVELNKRLTVQSSWPGGYEYKFIEDCMKRRGYELVTEGKLPLGAKRQDPAHTLRGILYGQRRGLAGSVDE
;
A
#
# COMPACT_ATOMS: atom_id res chain seq x y z
N MET A 1 15.80 -31.39 22.83
CA MET A 1 14.61 -30.50 22.92
C MET A 1 14.91 -29.00 22.75
N LYS A 2 16.12 -28.50 23.06
CA LYS A 2 16.49 -27.06 22.94
C LYS A 2 16.70 -26.51 21.51
N CYS A 3 16.92 -27.38 20.52
CA CYS A 3 17.21 -26.96 19.14
C CYS A 3 15.94 -26.53 18.37
N TRP A 4 14.79 -27.13 18.71
CA TRP A 4 13.54 -26.89 17.98
C TRP A 4 12.93 -25.51 18.31
N THR A 5 13.12 -25.04 19.54
CA THR A 5 12.74 -23.68 19.97
C THR A 5 13.52 -22.59 19.22
N PHE A 6 14.78 -22.83 18.86
CA PHE A 6 15.57 -21.89 18.06
C PHE A 6 15.09 -21.81 16.61
N VAL A 7 14.73 -22.94 16.00
CA VAL A 7 14.17 -22.98 14.64
C VAL A 7 12.83 -22.25 14.58
N LEU A 8 11.96 -22.47 15.57
CA LEU A 8 10.66 -21.78 15.67
C LEU A 8 10.82 -20.26 15.82
N LEU A 9 11.80 -19.80 16.60
CA LEU A 9 12.11 -18.38 16.78
C LEU A 9 12.64 -17.73 15.49
N VAL A 10 13.53 -18.41 14.76
CA VAL A 10 14.07 -17.90 13.49
C VAL A 10 13.00 -17.81 12.41
N VAL A 11 12.12 -18.81 12.30
CA VAL A 11 10.98 -18.78 11.36
C VAL A 11 10.00 -17.66 11.72
N LEU A 12 9.76 -17.40 13.01
CA LEU A 12 8.90 -16.31 13.44
C LEU A 12 9.49 -14.95 13.03
N VAL A 13 10.78 -14.73 13.28
CA VAL A 13 11.48 -13.46 12.97
C VAL A 13 11.56 -13.22 11.45
N CYS A 14 11.79 -14.25 10.65
CA CYS A 14 11.78 -14.14 9.18
C CYS A 14 10.38 -13.93 8.57
N SER A 15 9.31 -14.15 9.34
CA SER A 15 7.93 -13.95 8.86
C SER A 15 7.42 -12.51 9.02
N PHE A 16 8.16 -11.64 9.71
CA PHE A 16 7.75 -10.25 9.96
C PHE A 16 8.34 -9.24 8.97
N SER A 17 9.25 -9.63 8.08
CA SER A 17 9.78 -8.74 7.04
C SER A 17 8.79 -8.59 5.89
N GLY A 18 7.83 -7.68 6.05
CA GLY A 18 7.20 -6.99 4.92
C GLY A 18 5.77 -7.41 4.56
N CYS A 19 4.88 -7.55 5.55
CA CYS A 19 3.43 -7.63 5.27
C CYS A 19 2.89 -6.36 4.58
N ALA A 20 3.59 -5.23 4.73
CA ALA A 20 3.22 -3.97 4.09
C ALA A 20 3.59 -3.98 2.60
N LYS A 21 2.63 -3.57 1.77
CA LYS A 21 2.84 -3.31 0.34
C LYS A 21 2.60 -1.84 0.06
N TYR A 22 3.44 -1.26 -0.79
CA TYR A 22 3.44 0.15 -1.12
C TYR A 22 3.25 0.33 -2.62
N TYR A 23 2.46 1.32 -3.03
CA TYR A 23 2.51 1.81 -4.41
C TYR A 23 3.80 2.60 -4.60
N TYR A 24 4.61 2.20 -5.57
CA TYR A 24 5.90 2.80 -5.87
C TYR A 24 6.12 2.85 -7.38
N GLN A 25 6.78 3.91 -7.84
CA GLN A 25 7.26 4.05 -9.20
C GLN A 25 8.59 4.80 -9.15
N GLU A 26 9.60 4.29 -9.84
CA GLU A 26 10.90 4.94 -9.93
C GLU A 26 10.78 6.31 -10.63
N GLY A 27 11.47 7.32 -10.11
CA GLY A 27 11.40 8.70 -10.61
C GLY A 27 10.14 9.48 -10.24
N LYS A 28 9.18 8.89 -9.51
CA LYS A 28 8.03 9.62 -8.95
C LYS A 28 8.28 10.03 -7.51
N SER A 29 7.92 11.27 -7.22
CA SER A 29 7.98 11.77 -5.85
C SER A 29 6.84 11.23 -4.99
N PHE A 30 7.05 11.26 -3.68
CA PHE A 30 6.04 10.85 -2.72
C PHE A 30 4.78 11.70 -2.82
N THR A 31 4.90 13.02 -2.99
CA THR A 31 3.73 13.90 -3.16
C THR A 31 2.95 13.58 -4.44
N GLN A 32 3.65 13.25 -5.53
CA GLN A 32 3.00 12.84 -6.77
C GLN A 32 2.22 11.54 -6.59
N CYS A 33 2.83 10.53 -5.94
CA CYS A 33 2.14 9.27 -5.61
C CYS A 33 0.90 9.50 -4.74
N GLN A 34 0.99 10.39 -3.76
CA GLN A 34 -0.15 10.77 -2.92
C GLN A 34 -1.27 11.45 -3.71
N LYS A 35 -0.92 12.37 -4.60
CA LYS A 35 -1.87 13.05 -5.47
C LYS A 35 -2.54 12.09 -6.45
N ASP A 36 -1.78 11.23 -7.12
CA ASP A 36 -2.30 10.25 -8.06
C ASP A 36 -3.27 9.27 -7.38
N ARG A 37 -2.94 8.84 -6.15
CA ARG A 37 -3.87 8.03 -5.36
C ARG A 37 -5.14 8.78 -4.98
N ALA A 38 -5.04 10.06 -4.60
CA ALA A 38 -6.21 10.87 -4.29
C ALA A 38 -7.11 11.04 -5.52
N ASP A 39 -6.52 11.26 -6.71
CA ASP A 39 -7.26 11.32 -7.97
C ASP A 39 -7.98 10.00 -8.26
N CYS A 40 -7.33 8.85 -8.06
CA CYS A 40 -7.98 7.54 -8.21
C CYS A 40 -9.18 7.37 -7.26
N VAL A 41 -9.11 7.90 -6.03
CA VAL A 41 -10.24 7.89 -5.08
C VAL A 41 -11.37 8.81 -5.56
N VAL A 42 -11.04 9.98 -6.12
CA VAL A 42 -12.03 10.88 -6.71
C VAL A 42 -12.72 10.23 -7.91
N GLU A 43 -11.97 9.55 -8.79
CA GLU A 43 -12.53 8.79 -9.92
C GLU A 43 -13.44 7.65 -9.46
N LEU A 44 -13.06 6.93 -8.40
CA LEU A 44 -13.90 5.91 -7.79
C LEU A 44 -15.22 6.51 -7.29
N ASN A 45 -15.15 7.61 -6.54
CA ASN A 45 -16.34 8.27 -5.99
C ASN A 45 -17.29 8.78 -7.08
N LYS A 46 -16.78 9.21 -8.24
CA LYS A 46 -17.61 9.59 -9.39
C LYS A 46 -18.40 8.40 -9.98
N ARG A 47 -17.86 7.18 -9.87
CA ARG A 47 -18.48 5.96 -10.42
C ARG A 47 -19.44 5.30 -9.44
N LEU A 48 -19.27 5.54 -8.14
CA LEU A 48 -20.17 5.04 -7.11
C LEU A 48 -21.41 5.94 -7.05
N THR A 49 -22.54 5.43 -7.56
CA THR A 49 -23.84 6.12 -7.56
C THR A 49 -24.45 6.23 -6.16
N VAL A 50 -24.13 5.26 -5.29
CA VAL A 50 -24.43 5.28 -3.86
C VAL A 50 -23.11 4.99 -3.16
N GLN A 51 -22.71 5.88 -2.25
CA GLN A 51 -21.54 5.64 -1.42
C GLN A 51 -21.88 4.48 -0.49
N SER A 52 -21.39 3.29 -0.83
CA SER A 52 -21.56 2.08 -0.04
C SER A 52 -21.03 2.35 1.37
N SER A 53 -21.85 2.07 2.40
CA SER A 53 -21.43 2.20 3.80
C SER A 53 -20.21 1.32 4.11
N TRP A 54 -20.03 0.25 3.32
CA TRP A 54 -18.90 -0.66 3.36
C TRP A 54 -18.19 -0.68 2.02
N PRO A 55 -16.92 -0.26 1.97
CA PRO A 55 -16.09 -0.46 0.79
C PRO A 55 -15.85 -1.96 0.63
N GLY A 56 -16.23 -2.49 -0.52
CA GLY A 56 -16.06 -3.89 -0.86
C GLY A 56 -14.76 -4.17 -1.61
N GLY A 57 -14.68 -5.39 -2.17
CA GLY A 57 -13.57 -5.78 -3.02
C GLY A 57 -13.48 -5.00 -4.34
N TYR A 58 -14.57 -4.33 -4.77
CA TYR A 58 -14.61 -3.55 -6.00
C TYR A 58 -13.77 -2.29 -5.89
N GLU A 59 -13.99 -1.49 -4.83
CA GLU A 59 -13.28 -0.25 -4.54
C GLU A 59 -11.77 -0.51 -4.45
N TYR A 60 -11.40 -1.61 -3.77
CA TYR A 60 -10.01 -2.05 -3.70
C TYR A 60 -9.41 -2.34 -5.08
N LYS A 61 -10.08 -3.17 -5.89
CA LYS A 61 -9.61 -3.52 -7.25
C LYS A 61 -9.56 -2.30 -8.16
N PHE A 62 -10.49 -1.37 -8.01
CA PHE A 62 -10.52 -0.14 -8.79
C PHE A 62 -9.31 0.75 -8.49
N ILE A 63 -8.99 0.97 -7.21
CA ILE A 63 -7.82 1.77 -6.83
C ILE A 63 -6.53 1.07 -7.30
N GLU A 64 -6.43 -0.25 -7.14
CA GLU A 64 -5.26 -1.00 -7.60
C GLU A 64 -5.07 -0.89 -9.13
N ASP A 65 -6.14 -1.07 -9.90
CA ASP A 65 -6.11 -0.93 -11.36
C ASP A 65 -5.82 0.51 -11.81
N CYS A 66 -6.39 1.51 -11.13
CA CYS A 66 -6.13 2.92 -11.41
C CYS A 66 -4.65 3.28 -11.18
N MET A 67 -4.09 2.89 -10.04
CA MET A 67 -2.67 3.12 -9.74
C MET A 67 -1.76 2.38 -10.73
N LYS A 68 -2.11 1.14 -11.08
CA LYS A 68 -1.36 0.36 -12.07
C LYS A 68 -1.36 1.01 -13.45
N ARG A 69 -2.49 1.55 -13.91
CA ARG A 69 -2.58 2.31 -15.17
C ARG A 69 -1.76 3.59 -15.18
N ARG A 70 -1.56 4.20 -14.00
CA ARG A 70 -0.67 5.36 -13.82
C ARG A 70 0.82 4.99 -13.76
N GLY A 71 1.15 3.68 -13.79
CA GLY A 71 2.53 3.18 -13.81
C GLY A 71 3.09 2.79 -12.44
N TYR A 72 2.25 2.79 -11.40
CA TYR A 72 2.67 2.36 -10.07
C TYR A 72 2.62 0.85 -9.92
N GLU A 73 3.66 0.30 -9.29
CA GLU A 73 3.71 -1.11 -8.90
C GLU A 73 3.54 -1.29 -7.40
N LEU A 74 2.97 -2.43 -7.02
CA LEU A 74 2.89 -2.84 -5.62
C LEU A 74 4.16 -3.56 -5.21
N VAL A 75 5.01 -2.88 -4.46
CA VAL A 75 6.27 -3.41 -3.95
C VAL A 75 6.19 -3.69 -2.45
N THR A 76 6.92 -4.69 -1.98
CA THR A 76 7.10 -4.95 -0.55
C THR A 76 8.16 -4.01 0.01
N GLU A 77 8.14 -3.82 1.33
CA GLU A 77 9.06 -2.93 2.04
C GLU A 77 10.55 -3.17 1.69
N GLY A 78 10.96 -4.43 1.57
CA GLY A 78 12.34 -4.80 1.24
C GLY A 78 12.78 -4.45 -0.19
N LYS A 79 11.85 -4.11 -1.08
CA LYS A 79 12.15 -3.66 -2.46
C LYS A 79 12.18 -2.14 -2.59
N LEU A 80 11.84 -1.40 -1.53
CA LEU A 80 11.88 0.05 -1.56
C LEU A 80 13.30 0.56 -1.33
N PRO A 81 13.72 1.63 -2.04
CA PRO A 81 14.99 2.27 -1.75
C PRO A 81 15.04 2.81 -0.32
N LEU A 82 16.22 2.80 0.29
CA LEU A 82 16.43 3.27 1.67
C LEU A 82 16.07 4.75 1.85
N GLY A 83 16.31 5.57 0.82
CA GLY A 83 15.96 7.00 0.81
C GLY A 83 14.51 7.31 0.39
N ALA A 84 13.68 6.30 0.11
CA ALA A 84 12.30 6.54 -0.27
C ALA A 84 11.49 7.05 0.93
N LYS A 85 10.73 8.13 0.74
CA LYS A 85 9.71 8.57 1.69
C LYS A 85 8.53 7.61 1.63
N ARG A 86 8.04 7.19 2.79
CA ARG A 86 7.01 6.17 2.92
C ARG A 86 5.86 6.66 3.78
N GLN A 87 4.66 6.25 3.43
CA GLN A 87 3.49 6.31 4.29
C GLN A 87 2.96 4.90 4.45
N ASP A 88 2.94 4.43 5.68
CA ASP A 88 2.46 3.09 6.00
C ASP A 88 0.97 2.94 5.70
N PRO A 89 0.54 1.72 5.35
CA PRO A 89 -0.88 1.42 5.23
C PRO A 89 -1.58 1.75 6.53
N ALA A 90 -2.77 2.35 6.45
CA ALA A 90 -3.52 2.69 7.65
C ALA A 90 -4.06 1.39 8.28
N HIS A 91 -3.63 1.12 9.51
CA HIS A 91 -4.08 -0.02 10.31
C HIS A 91 -5.43 0.20 11.01
N THR A 92 -6.02 1.38 10.84
CA THR A 92 -7.36 1.67 11.37
C THR A 92 -8.41 0.87 10.60
N LEU A 93 -9.52 0.52 11.26
CA LEU A 93 -10.65 -0.14 10.60
C LEU A 93 -11.10 0.66 9.36
N ARG A 94 -11.10 1.99 9.47
CA ARG A 94 -11.36 2.91 8.35
C ARG A 94 -10.30 2.76 7.24
N GLY A 95 -9.02 2.73 7.57
CA GLY A 95 -7.96 2.52 6.59
C GLY A 95 -8.07 1.18 5.84
N ILE A 96 -8.39 0.12 6.59
CA ILE A 96 -8.56 -1.24 6.07
C ILE A 96 -9.78 -1.35 5.17
N LEU A 97 -10.88 -0.68 5.54
CA LEU A 97 -12.12 -0.69 4.78
C LEU A 97 -12.00 0.19 3.55
N TYR A 98 -11.62 1.47 3.67
CA TYR A 98 -11.64 2.44 2.57
C TYR A 98 -10.38 2.42 1.67
N GLY A 99 -9.76 1.25 1.47
CA GLY A 99 -8.69 1.09 0.47
C GLY A 99 -7.35 1.71 0.83
N GLN A 100 -7.07 1.96 2.12
CA GLN A 100 -5.75 2.33 2.63
C GLN A 100 -4.94 1.14 3.18
N ARG A 101 -5.28 -0.08 2.75
CA ARG A 101 -4.51 -1.31 3.01
C ARG A 101 -3.11 -1.32 2.38
N ARG A 102 -2.83 -0.39 1.46
CA ARG A 102 -1.55 -0.24 0.78
C ARG A 102 -0.94 1.10 1.16
N GLY A 103 0.35 1.07 1.49
CA GLY A 103 1.13 2.28 1.73
C GLY A 103 1.45 3.02 0.43
N LEU A 104 2.04 4.19 0.57
CA LEU A 104 2.58 4.98 -0.54
C LEU A 104 4.09 5.11 -0.36
N ALA A 105 4.83 5.06 -1.46
CA ALA A 105 6.26 5.31 -1.43
C ALA A 105 6.69 6.10 -2.68
N GLY A 106 7.70 6.94 -2.52
CA GLY A 106 8.29 7.71 -3.62
C GLY A 106 9.60 8.37 -3.20
N SER A 107 10.25 9.07 -4.12
CA SER A 107 11.41 9.91 -3.77
C SER A 107 10.99 11.06 -2.85
N VAL A 108 11.93 11.54 -2.03
CA VAL A 108 11.77 12.78 -1.27
C VAL A 108 11.72 13.91 -2.30
N ASP A 109 10.68 14.75 -2.24
CA ASP A 109 10.64 15.98 -3.02
C ASP A 109 11.82 16.86 -2.56
N GLU A 110 12.73 17.21 -3.49
CA GLU A 110 13.80 18.20 -3.26
C GLU A 110 13.23 19.61 -3.05
#